data_AF-U7UUX7-F1
#
_entry.id   AF-U7UUX7-F1
#
_cell.length_a   1.000
_cell.length_b   1.000
_cell.length_c   1.000
_cell.angle_alpha   90.00
_cell.angle_beta   90.00
_cell.angle_gamma   90.00
#
_symmetry.space_group_name_H-M   'P 1'
#
loop_
_entity.id
_entity.type
_entity.pdbx_description
1 polymer ?
#
loop_
_entity_poly.entity_id
_entity_poly.type
_entity_poly.pdbx_seq_one_letter_code
_entity_poly.pdbx_strand_id
1 'polypeptide(L)' 'MALEDIKRGKNFEIPMYLRDPHNPSFNKNSKYLYPHDYPNSYVKQQYLPDEFKEKKYYQPKDSGYEKIIKENLKNIDK' A
#
# COMPACT_ATOMS: atom_id res chain seq x y z
N MET A 1 13.27 -5.72 7.97
CA MET A 1 11.84 -6.08 8.20
C MET A 1 11.04 -4.83 8.51
N ALA A 2 9.72 -4.82 8.27
CA ALA A 2 8.88 -3.63 8.48
C ALA A 2 9.03 -3.01 9.89
N LEU A 3 9.12 -3.85 10.93
CA LEU A 3 9.34 -3.41 12.31
C LEU A 3 10.70 -2.74 12.53
N GLU A 4 11.75 -3.19 11.83
CA GLU A 4 13.08 -2.59 11.94
C GLU A 4 13.13 -1.23 11.25
N ASP A 5 12.42 -1.08 10.14
CA ASP A 5 12.32 0.17 9.40
C ASP A 5 11.64 1.27 10.23
N ILE A 6 10.63 0.90 11.03
CA ILE A 6 10.01 1.80 12.01
C ILE A 6 10.99 2.16 13.14
N LYS A 7 11.68 1.17 13.70
CA LYS A 7 12.64 1.36 14.82
C LYS A 7 13.84 2.22 14.45
N ARG A 8 14.22 2.27 13.17
CA ARG A 8 15.31 3.12 12.67
C ARG A 8 14.97 4.62 12.62
N GLY A 9 13.79 5.02 13.10
CA GLY A 9 13.51 6.41 13.48
C GLY A 9 13.30 7.36 12.31
N LYS A 10 13.00 6.85 11.12
CA LYS A 10 12.67 7.71 9.99
C LYS A 10 11.19 8.11 10.08
N ASN A 11 10.94 9.42 10.20
CA ASN A 11 9.60 9.97 10.08
C ASN A 11 9.16 9.86 8.62
N PHE A 12 8.42 8.80 8.30
CA PHE A 12 7.82 8.66 6.98
C PHE A 12 6.51 9.45 6.93
N GLU A 13 6.36 10.26 5.90
CA GLU A 13 5.10 10.93 5.66
C GLU A 13 4.12 9.97 4.98
N ILE A 14 2.93 9.86 5.56
CA ILE A 14 1.81 9.13 4.95
C ILE A 14 1.37 9.92 3.71
N PRO A 15 1.17 9.26 2.54
CA PRO A 15 0.62 9.91 1.37
C PRO A 15 -0.66 10.68 1.68
N MET A 16 -0.76 11.91 1.18
CA MET A 16 -1.82 12.85 1.57
C MET A 16 -3.23 12.32 1.31
N TYR A 17 -3.44 11.58 0.21
CA TYR A 17 -4.71 10.95 -0.14
C TYR A 17 -5.08 9.73 0.73
N LEU A 18 -4.19 9.26 1.62
CA LEU A 18 -4.51 8.22 2.62
C LEU A 18 -4.73 8.82 4.02
N ARG A 19 -4.45 10.12 4.20
CA ARG A 19 -4.67 10.81 5.47
C ARG A 19 -6.17 11.04 5.68
N ASP A 20 -6.56 11.16 6.94
CA ASP A 20 -7.93 11.46 7.32
C ASP A 20 -8.37 12.82 6.73
N PRO A 21 -9.50 12.89 6.01
CA PRO A 21 -9.97 14.11 5.38
C PRO A 21 -10.53 15.14 6.36
N HIS A 22 -10.82 14.75 7.61
CA HIS A 22 -11.26 15.66 8.66
C HIS A 22 -10.08 16.34 9.36
N ASN A 23 -8.83 15.98 9.03
CA ASN A 23 -7.66 16.66 9.54
C ASN A 23 -7.52 18.06 8.91
N PRO A 24 -7.28 19.13 9.71
CA PRO A 24 -7.10 20.49 9.18
C PRO A 24 -5.92 20.63 8.21
N SER A 25 -4.95 19.72 8.24
CA SER A 25 -3.81 19.70 7.31
C SER A 25 -4.08 18.92 6.02
N PHE A 26 -5.31 18.45 5.79
CA PHE A 26 -5.66 17.67 4.62
C PHE A 26 -5.71 18.55 3.35
N ASN A 27 -4.97 18.16 2.33
CA ASN A 27 -5.04 18.81 1.03
C ASN A 27 -6.20 18.22 0.21
N LYS A 28 -7.24 19.04 -0.01
CA LYS A 28 -8.43 18.67 -0.80
C LYS A 28 -8.15 18.25 -2.25
N ASN A 29 -6.99 18.60 -2.80
CA ASN A 29 -6.58 18.16 -4.13
C ASN A 29 -6.02 16.72 -4.14
N SER A 30 -5.83 16.10 -2.97
CA SER A 30 -5.39 14.71 -2.85
C SER A 30 -6.59 13.79 -2.92
N LYS A 31 -6.75 13.09 -4.05
CA LYS A 31 -7.88 12.19 -4.29
C LYS A 31 -7.52 10.75 -3.95
N TYR A 32 -8.22 10.18 -2.97
CA TYR A 32 -8.21 8.74 -2.72
C TYR A 32 -9.02 8.02 -3.79
N LEU A 33 -8.44 7.01 -4.44
CA LEU A 33 -9.13 6.13 -5.36
C LEU A 33 -9.72 4.96 -4.57
N TYR A 34 -11.05 4.86 -4.55
CA TYR A 34 -11.75 3.82 -3.82
C TYR A 34 -11.67 2.48 -4.58
N PRO A 35 -10.96 1.44 -4.08
CA PRO A 35 -10.67 0.25 -4.87
C PRO A 35 -11.91 -0.49 -5.40
N HIS A 36 -13.03 -0.46 -4.67
CA HIS A 36 -14.26 -1.13 -5.06
C HIS A 36 -14.98 -0.50 -6.26
N ASP A 37 -14.61 0.72 -6.67
CA ASP A 37 -15.12 1.35 -7.89
C ASP A 37 -14.42 0.82 -9.15
N TYR A 38 -13.28 0.12 -8.98
CA TYR A 38 -12.44 -0.35 -10.08
C TYR A 38 -12.66 -1.83 -10.40
N PRO A 39 -12.41 -2.25 -11.66
CA PRO A 39 -12.44 -3.65 -12.02
C PRO A 39 -11.52 -4.48 -11.13
N ASN A 40 -11.99 -5.67 -10.72
CA ASN A 40 -11.33 -6.55 -9.76
C ASN A 40 -11.18 -5.97 -8.34
N SER A 41 -11.92 -4.90 -8.01
CA SER A 41 -11.83 -4.21 -6.71
C SER A 41 -10.41 -3.76 -6.37
N TYR A 42 -9.60 -3.44 -7.39
CA TYR A 42 -8.21 -3.04 -7.23
C TYR A 42 -7.89 -1.80 -8.06
N VAL A 43 -7.15 -0.87 -7.46
CA VAL A 43 -6.62 0.32 -8.12
C VAL A 43 -5.14 0.50 -7.78
N LYS A 44 -4.35 0.77 -8.82
CA LYS A 44 -2.93 1.06 -8.68
C LYS A 44 -2.75 2.47 -8.11
N GLN A 45 -2.61 2.52 -6.79
CA GLN A 45 -2.32 3.73 -6.02
C GLN A 45 -1.12 3.44 -5.10
N GLN A 46 -0.32 4.46 -4.79
CA GLN A 46 0.79 4.30 -3.87
C GLN A 46 0.24 4.24 -2.43
N TYR A 47 0.42 3.11 -1.75
CA TYR A 47 -0.02 2.94 -0.36
C TYR A 47 1.10 3.15 0.65
N LEU A 48 2.35 2.89 0.23
CA LEU A 48 3.53 3.10 1.06
C LEU A 48 4.07 4.52 0.91
N PRO A 49 4.71 5.07 1.96
CA PRO A 49 5.48 6.31 1.86
C PRO A 49 6.51 6.25 0.73
N ASP A 50 6.92 7.40 0.19
CA ASP A 50 7.81 7.46 -0.98
C ASP A 50 9.12 6.68 -0.76
N GLU A 51 9.63 6.70 0.46
CA GLU A 51 10.87 6.01 0.83
C GLU A 51 10.78 4.47 0.74
N PHE A 52 9.56 3.93 0.78
CA PHE A 52 9.30 2.49 0.78
C PHE A 52 8.40 2.03 -0.36
N LYS A 53 8.12 2.89 -1.35
CA LYS A 53 7.22 2.55 -2.46
C LYS A 53 7.61 1.28 -3.22
N GLU A 54 8.90 0.91 -3.19
CA GLU A 54 9.45 -0.29 -3.84
C GLU A 54 9.72 -1.45 -2.87
N LYS A 55 9.53 -1.26 -1.56
CA LYS A 55 9.80 -2.30 -0.58
C LYS A 55 8.69 -3.34 -0.54
N LYS A 56 9.06 -4.61 -0.72
CA LYS A 56 8.18 -5.77 -0.57
C LYS A 56 8.55 -6.53 0.71
N TYR A 57 7.71 -6.46 1.73
CA TYR A 57 7.93 -7.14 3.02
C TYR A 57 7.38 -8.57 3.06
N TYR A 58 6.34 -8.84 2.28
CA TYR A 58 5.69 -10.15 2.24
C TYR A 58 6.12 -10.91 0.98
N GLN A 59 6.64 -12.12 1.19
CA GLN A 59 7.06 -13.03 0.12
C GLN A 59 6.35 -14.38 0.33
N PRO A 60 5.23 -14.62 -0.37
CA PRO A 60 4.45 -15.84 -0.19
C PRO A 60 5.25 -17.07 -0.63
N LYS A 61 5.13 -18.15 0.14
CA LYS A 61 5.73 -19.45 -0.22
C LYS A 61 4.86 -20.21 -1.23
N ASP A 62 5.44 -21.25 -1.81
CA ASP A 62 4.74 -22.13 -2.76
C ASP A 62 4.02 -23.28 -2.05
N SER A 63 3.40 -23.03 -0.90
CA SER A 63 2.80 -24.10 -0.07
C SER A 63 1.37 -23.76 0.33
N GLY A 64 0.47 -24.71 0.11
CA GLY A 64 -0.95 -24.59 0.47
C GLY A 64 -1.62 -23.34 -0.13
N TYR A 65 -2.33 -22.61 0.72
CA TYR A 65 -3.10 -21.43 0.34
C TYR A 65 -2.21 -20.25 -0.09
N GLU A 66 -0.93 -20.21 0.31
CA GLU A 66 0.00 -19.14 -0.11
C GLU A 66 0.23 -19.13 -1.62
N LYS A 67 0.04 -20.25 -2.34
CA LYS A 67 0.07 -20.27 -3.81
C LYS A 67 -0.99 -19.37 -4.42
N ILE A 68 -2.22 -19.44 -3.90
CA ILE A 68 -3.35 -18.62 -4.36
C ILE A 68 -3.07 -17.15 -4.07
N ILE A 69 -2.53 -16.84 -2.89
CA ILE A 69 -2.12 -15.46 -2.52
C ILE A 69 -1.05 -14.96 -3.50
N LYS A 70 -0.05 -15.78 -3.82
CA LYS A 70 1.02 -15.44 -4.77
C LYS A 70 0.49 -15.18 -6.18
N GLU A 71 -0.49 -15.96 -6.65
CA GLU A 71 -1.16 -15.71 -7.94
C GLU A 71 -1.96 -14.41 -7.92
N ASN A 72 -2.74 -14.16 -6.87
CA ASN A 72 -3.48 -12.91 -6.71
C ASN A 72 -2.54 -11.70 -6.68
N LEU A 73 -1.43 -11.78 -5.94
CA LEU A 73 -0.41 -10.71 -5.92
C LEU A 73 0.20 -10.45 -7.30
N LYS A 74 0.42 -11.49 -8.12
CA LYS A 74 0.88 -11.33 -9.51
C LYS A 74 -0.18 -10.66 -10.41
N ASN A 75 -1.46 -10.98 -10.22
CA ASN A 75 -2.54 -10.38 -10.99
C ASN A 75 -2.70 -8.88 -10.70
N ILE A 76 -2.33 -8.47 -9.49
CA ILE A 76 -2.40 -7.09 -9.01
C ILE A 76 -1.17 -6.25 -9.41
N ASP A 77 0.01 -6.89 -9.52
CA ASP A 77 1.30 -6.25 -9.90
C ASP A 77 1.46 -6.09 -11.44
N LYS A 78 0.62 -6.77 -12.24
CA LYS A 78 0.56 -6.66 -13.71
C LYS A 78 0.06 -5.28 -14.18
#